data_AF-A0A955RVX1-F1
#
_entry.id   AF-A0A955RVX1-F1
#
_cell.length_a   1.000
_cell.length_b   1.000
_cell.length_c   1.000
_cell.angle_alpha   90.00
_cell.angle_beta   90.00
_cell.angle_gamma   90.00
#
_symmetry.space_group_name_H-M   'P 1'
#
loop_
_entity.id
_entity.type
_entity.pdbx_description
1 polymer ?
#
loop_
_entity_poly.entity_id
_entity_poly.type
_entity_poly.pdbx_seq_one_letter_code
_entity_poly.pdbx_strand_id
1 'polypeptide(L)'
;MTRSYTAAPNDSRYIPLTQQRSCCVPTSIQMIMYRNTIPLIPAEELGYHLGLTVKPELKHLFYNVRYSKTPPSEAGYGTQIFNPEYDPNKMFRHFNIPLHFRIKLAHEIENSHELIALLKEVERKDSDALLCFNHGVIEGEFEPHSGHVAVFDRVIDEKIRLVDASPSQPKWREVDSSVLFEAIQKHGNENSGGIWYFEKINNN
;
A
#
# COMPACT_ATOMS: atom_id res chain seq x y z
N MET A 1 2.88 25.15 -18.83
CA MET A 1 3.74 24.20 -19.57
C MET A 1 3.61 22.84 -18.90
N THR A 2 2.99 21.88 -19.55
CA THR A 2 3.04 20.47 -19.14
C THR A 2 4.47 20.00 -19.34
N ARG A 3 5.17 19.66 -18.25
CA ARG A 3 6.48 19.01 -18.34
C ARG A 3 6.23 17.59 -18.83
N SER A 4 6.83 17.22 -19.95
CA SER A 4 6.91 15.82 -20.37
C SER A 4 8.23 15.22 -19.87
N TYR A 5 8.12 14.07 -19.22
CA TYR A 5 9.21 13.20 -18.86
C TYR A 5 9.45 12.21 -20.00
N THR A 6 10.72 11.90 -20.23
CA THR A 6 11.15 10.88 -21.20
C THR A 6 11.37 9.51 -20.56
N ALA A 7 11.55 9.46 -19.24
CA ALA A 7 11.94 8.26 -18.50
C ALA A 7 10.89 7.82 -17.44
N ALA A 8 9.72 8.46 -17.43
CA ALA A 8 8.62 8.16 -16.52
C ALA A 8 7.27 8.34 -17.24
N PRO A 9 6.22 7.62 -16.84
CA PRO A 9 4.88 7.87 -17.38
C PRO A 9 4.45 9.31 -17.11
N ASN A 10 4.02 10.01 -18.16
CA ASN A 10 3.56 11.40 -18.07
C ASN A 10 2.17 11.55 -17.45
N ASP A 11 1.50 10.41 -17.26
CA ASP A 11 0.11 10.30 -16.86
C ASP A 11 -0.02 9.59 -15.50
N SER A 12 1.08 9.42 -14.77
CA SER A 12 1.04 8.90 -13.40
C SER A 12 0.60 9.97 -12.42
N ARG A 13 -0.21 9.56 -11.43
CA ARG A 13 -0.73 10.43 -10.37
C ARG A 13 0.25 10.60 -9.21
N TYR A 14 1.30 9.79 -9.15
CA TYR A 14 2.24 9.75 -8.03
C TYR A 14 3.69 9.84 -8.49
N ILE A 15 4.53 10.42 -7.64
CA ILE A 15 5.98 10.29 -7.73
C ILE A 15 6.40 9.05 -6.92
N PRO A 16 7.10 8.07 -7.51
CA PRO A 16 7.50 6.88 -6.79
C PRO A 16 8.56 7.20 -5.73
N LEU A 17 8.37 6.67 -4.52
CA LEU A 17 9.36 6.65 -3.46
C LEU A 17 9.86 5.23 -3.24
N THR A 18 11.16 5.06 -3.00
CA THR A 18 11.73 3.74 -2.68
C THR A 18 11.72 3.52 -1.18
N GLN A 19 11.18 2.38 -0.74
CA GLN A 19 11.11 2.03 0.67
C GLN A 19 12.49 1.68 1.24
N GLN A 20 12.65 1.93 2.53
CA GLN A 20 13.55 1.12 3.36
C GLN A 20 12.99 -0.32 3.44
N ARG A 21 13.85 -1.31 3.67
CA ARG A 21 13.42 -2.71 3.79
C ARG A 21 12.28 -2.83 4.81
N SER A 22 11.21 -3.57 4.47
CA SER A 22 10.01 -3.78 5.32
C SER A 22 9.12 -2.55 5.54
N CYS A 23 9.30 -1.46 4.80
CA CYS A 23 8.54 -0.21 4.93
C CYS A 23 7.57 0.03 3.75
N CYS A 24 7.00 -1.02 3.13
CA CYS A 24 6.16 -0.88 1.92
C CYS A 24 4.92 -0.03 2.18
N VAL A 25 4.23 -0.29 3.31
CA VAL A 25 3.05 0.47 3.75
C VAL A 25 3.39 1.93 4.06
N PRO A 26 4.31 2.27 5.00
CA PRO A 26 4.58 3.66 5.32
C PRO A 26 5.13 4.46 4.13
N THR A 27 5.94 3.86 3.27
CA THR A 27 6.42 4.53 2.05
C THR A 27 5.29 4.78 1.05
N SER A 28 4.35 3.85 0.93
CA SER A 28 3.16 4.03 0.09
C SER A 28 2.25 5.15 0.62
N ILE A 29 2.11 5.25 1.95
CA ILE A 29 1.41 6.37 2.60
C ILE A 29 2.15 7.69 2.32
N GLN A 30 3.49 7.71 2.36
CA GLN A 30 4.25 8.92 2.00
C GLN A 30 4.01 9.36 0.55
N MET A 31 3.83 8.42 -0.40
CA MET A 31 3.47 8.77 -1.78
C MET A 31 2.11 9.47 -1.86
N ILE A 32 1.12 8.98 -1.10
CA ILE A 32 -0.20 9.63 -0.96
C ILE A 32 -0.08 11.01 -0.29
N MET A 33 0.70 11.12 0.79
CA MET A 33 0.95 12.38 1.48
C MET A 33 1.58 13.41 0.53
N TYR A 34 2.60 13.00 -0.22
CA TYR A 34 3.30 13.85 -1.18
C TYR A 34 2.34 14.37 -2.26
N ARG A 35 1.53 13.49 -2.86
CA ARG A 35 0.51 13.86 -3.84
C ARG A 35 -0.47 14.90 -3.29
N ASN A 36 -0.85 14.76 -2.02
CA ASN A 36 -1.81 15.64 -1.35
C ASN A 36 -1.20 16.90 -0.70
N THR A 37 0.09 17.19 -0.97
CA THR A 37 0.86 18.31 -0.38
C THR A 37 0.88 18.27 1.16
N ILE A 38 0.87 17.07 1.73
CA ILE A 38 1.02 16.85 3.17
C ILE A 38 2.51 16.70 3.48
N PRO A 39 3.06 17.43 4.48
CA PRO A 39 4.44 17.28 4.89
C PRO A 39 4.79 15.83 5.23
N LEU A 40 5.90 15.33 4.67
CA LEU A 40 6.31 13.94 4.88
C LEU A 40 6.84 13.73 6.30
N ILE A 41 6.49 12.58 6.86
CA ILE A 41 7.02 12.05 8.12
C ILE A 41 7.92 10.86 7.78
N PRO A 42 9.05 10.64 8.46
CA PRO A 42 9.92 9.49 8.20
C PRO A 42 9.15 8.16 8.16
N ALA A 43 9.49 7.29 7.20
CA ALA A 43 8.78 6.04 6.99
C ALA A 43 8.91 5.10 8.21
N GLU A 44 10.04 5.13 8.91
CA GLU A 44 10.22 4.39 10.16
C GLU A 44 9.26 4.84 11.26
N GLU A 45 9.04 6.15 11.38
CA GLU A 45 8.14 6.72 12.38
C GLU A 45 6.69 6.31 12.07
N LEU A 46 6.24 6.49 10.82
CA LEU A 46 4.93 5.98 10.39
C LEU A 46 4.81 4.47 10.62
N GLY A 47 5.83 3.71 10.22
CA GLY A 47 5.88 2.26 10.41
C GLY A 47 5.76 1.86 11.88
N TYR A 48 6.45 2.56 12.78
CA TYR A 48 6.39 2.29 14.22
C TYR A 48 4.96 2.43 14.75
N HIS A 49 4.22 3.46 14.37
CA HIS A 49 2.82 3.63 14.81
C HIS A 49 1.84 2.68 14.12
N LEU A 50 2.23 2.12 12.96
CA LEU A 50 1.52 1.04 12.27
C LEU A 50 1.95 -0.36 12.75
N GLY A 51 2.68 -0.45 13.87
CA GLY A 51 3.07 -1.72 14.49
C GLY A 51 4.19 -2.46 13.75
N LEU A 52 4.95 -1.78 12.88
CA LEU A 52 6.04 -2.37 12.11
C LEU A 52 6.94 -3.23 13.00
N THR A 53 6.94 -4.53 12.70
CA THR A 53 7.73 -5.55 13.39
C THR A 53 8.59 -6.27 12.37
N VAL A 54 9.90 -6.30 12.61
CA VAL A 54 10.89 -6.90 11.70
C VAL A 54 11.58 -8.11 12.33
N LYS A 55 12.32 -8.87 11.50
CA LYS A 55 13.19 -9.94 12.01
C LYS A 55 14.35 -9.35 12.83
N PRO A 56 14.88 -10.05 13.85
CA PRO A 56 15.93 -9.50 14.71
C PRO A 56 17.20 -9.11 13.94
N GLU A 57 17.54 -9.85 12.90
CA GLU A 57 18.67 -9.55 12.03
C GLU A 57 18.50 -8.26 11.22
N LEU A 58 17.28 -7.75 11.05
CA LEU A 58 17.02 -6.50 10.34
C LEU A 58 16.97 -5.29 11.26
N LYS A 59 16.92 -5.49 12.59
CA LYS A 59 16.80 -4.40 13.57
C LYS A 59 17.86 -3.30 13.39
N HIS A 60 19.08 -3.68 13.03
CA HIS A 60 20.20 -2.75 12.83
C HIS A 60 20.01 -1.76 11.67
N LEU A 61 19.04 -2.02 10.79
CA LEU A 61 18.71 -1.12 9.68
C LEU A 61 17.83 0.05 10.12
N PHE A 62 17.31 0.03 11.35
CA PHE A 62 16.33 1.00 11.84
C PHE A 62 16.86 1.76 13.04
N TYR A 63 16.41 3.00 13.20
CA TYR A 63 16.68 3.79 14.40
C TYR A 63 15.91 3.24 15.61
N ASN A 64 14.62 2.95 15.43
CA ASN A 64 13.76 2.34 16.44
C ASN A 64 12.68 1.48 15.78
N VAL A 65 12.69 0.17 16.05
CA VAL A 65 11.74 -0.77 15.45
C VAL A 65 11.40 -1.90 16.42
N ARG A 66 10.16 -2.40 16.36
CA ARG A 66 9.80 -3.66 17.03
C ARG A 66 10.43 -4.82 16.28
N TYR A 67 10.82 -5.85 17.01
CA TYR A 67 11.34 -7.07 16.40
C TYR A 67 10.86 -8.28 17.18
N SER A 68 10.71 -9.39 16.48
CA SER A 68 10.30 -10.66 17.05
C SER A 68 11.07 -11.81 16.39
N LYS A 69 11.34 -12.89 17.14
CA LYS A 69 11.98 -14.10 16.59
C LYS A 69 11.04 -14.89 15.68
N THR A 70 9.74 -14.79 15.93
CA THR A 70 8.68 -15.42 15.12
C THR A 70 7.82 -14.33 14.49
N PRO A 71 7.26 -14.56 13.29
CA PRO A 71 6.32 -13.61 12.70
C PRO A 71 5.17 -13.29 13.65
N PRO A 72 4.80 -12.00 13.79
CA PRO A 72 3.67 -11.61 14.63
C PRO A 72 2.30 -12.02 14.07
N SER A 73 2.24 -12.41 12.79
CA SER A 73 0.99 -12.77 12.10
C SER A 73 1.22 -13.76 10.97
N GLU A 74 0.12 -14.33 10.46
CA GLU A 74 0.06 -15.10 9.21
C GLU A 74 0.46 -14.26 7.98
N ALA A 75 0.44 -12.92 8.05
CA ALA A 75 0.98 -12.06 6.99
C ALA A 75 2.52 -12.00 7.00
N GLY A 76 3.17 -12.48 8.06
CA GLY A 76 4.61 -12.40 8.23
C GLY A 76 5.06 -11.20 9.08
N TYR A 77 6.22 -10.65 8.71
CA TYR A 77 6.79 -9.43 9.29
C TYR A 77 6.34 -8.20 8.51
N GLY A 78 6.23 -7.05 9.16
CA GLY A 78 5.73 -5.82 8.55
C GLY A 78 4.84 -5.03 9.51
N THR A 79 4.08 -4.09 8.96
CA THR A 79 3.04 -3.37 9.71
C THR A 79 1.90 -4.30 10.11
N GLN A 80 1.26 -4.03 11.25
CA GLN A 80 0.26 -4.92 11.87
C GLN A 80 -1.13 -4.26 11.87
N ILE A 81 -1.53 -3.69 10.74
CA ILE A 81 -2.72 -2.82 10.67
C ILE A 81 -4.05 -3.56 10.89
N PHE A 82 -4.05 -4.90 10.78
CA PHE A 82 -5.20 -5.74 11.11
C PHE A 82 -5.50 -5.72 12.62
N ASN A 83 -4.53 -5.35 13.46
CA ASN A 83 -4.73 -5.16 14.89
C ASN A 83 -5.26 -3.73 15.14
N PRO A 84 -6.43 -3.56 15.80
CA PRO A 84 -7.00 -2.25 16.10
C PRO A 84 -6.09 -1.31 16.90
N GLU A 85 -5.10 -1.83 17.62
CA GLU A 85 -4.06 -1.02 18.29
C GLU A 85 -3.29 -0.15 17.28
N TYR A 86 -3.01 -0.69 16.09
CA TYR A 86 -2.19 -0.09 15.03
C TYR A 86 -3.02 0.47 13.86
N ASP A 87 -4.27 0.85 14.12
CA ASP A 87 -5.16 1.47 13.14
C ASP A 87 -4.52 2.75 12.54
N PRO A 88 -4.37 2.85 11.20
CA PRO A 88 -3.80 4.03 10.54
C PRO A 88 -4.46 5.36 10.95
N ASN A 89 -5.75 5.36 11.25
CA ASN A 89 -6.45 6.58 11.70
C ASN A 89 -5.95 7.07 13.06
N LYS A 90 -5.49 6.18 13.96
CA LYS A 90 -4.86 6.59 15.23
C LYS A 90 -3.54 7.29 14.97
N MET A 91 -2.71 6.72 14.09
CA MET A 91 -1.46 7.34 13.65
C MET A 91 -1.71 8.71 12.99
N PHE A 92 -2.71 8.82 12.11
CA PHE A 92 -3.04 10.08 11.44
C PHE A 92 -3.42 11.17 12.42
N ARG A 93 -4.26 10.86 13.43
CA ARG A 93 -4.58 11.81 14.51
C ARG A 93 -3.36 12.18 15.34
N HIS A 94 -2.49 11.22 15.66
CA HIS A 94 -1.27 11.48 16.44
C HIS A 94 -0.35 12.50 15.76
N PHE A 95 -0.23 12.43 14.43
CA PHE A 95 0.64 13.31 13.65
C PHE A 95 -0.07 14.49 12.98
N ASN A 96 -1.36 14.71 13.24
CA ASN A 96 -2.17 15.70 12.54
C ASN A 96 -2.12 15.57 11.00
N ILE A 97 -2.07 14.34 10.50
CA ILE A 97 -2.17 14.05 9.06
C ILE A 97 -3.66 14.12 8.67
N PRO A 98 -4.07 14.99 7.73
CA PRO A 98 -5.47 15.19 7.35
C PRO A 98 -5.94 14.10 6.36
N LEU A 99 -5.75 12.84 6.71
CA LEU A 99 -6.20 11.67 5.95
C LEU A 99 -7.14 10.83 6.80
N HIS A 100 -8.13 10.23 6.15
CA HIS A 100 -8.99 9.20 6.70
C HIS A 100 -8.75 7.89 5.95
N PHE A 101 -8.62 6.80 6.70
CA PHE A 101 -8.36 5.45 6.19
C PHE A 101 -9.59 4.55 6.38
N ARG A 102 -9.91 3.77 5.34
CA ARG A 102 -10.88 2.67 5.41
C ARG A 102 -10.46 1.53 4.47
N ILE A 103 -10.89 0.31 4.78
CA ILE A 103 -10.59 -0.87 3.98
C ILE A 103 -11.89 -1.43 3.40
N LYS A 104 -11.85 -1.89 2.15
CA LYS A 104 -12.77 -2.88 1.60
C LYS A 104 -12.01 -4.17 1.42
N LEU A 105 -12.38 -5.19 2.20
CA LEU A 105 -11.67 -6.45 2.33
C LEU A 105 -11.92 -7.37 1.13
N ALA A 106 -11.07 -8.38 0.98
CA ALA A 106 -11.10 -9.32 -0.14
C ALA A 106 -12.49 -9.96 -0.35
N HIS A 107 -13.14 -10.45 0.72
CA HIS A 107 -14.46 -11.08 0.59
C HIS A 107 -15.58 -10.11 0.17
N GLU A 108 -15.35 -8.81 0.26
CA GLU A 108 -16.31 -7.78 -0.17
C GLU A 108 -16.15 -7.44 -1.65
N ILE A 109 -15.18 -8.04 -2.35
CA ILE A 109 -14.93 -7.88 -3.78
C ILE A 109 -15.26 -9.23 -4.44
N GLU A 110 -16.32 -9.27 -5.23
CA GLU A 110 -16.89 -10.48 -5.80
C GLU A 110 -16.03 -11.05 -6.92
N ASN A 111 -15.47 -10.20 -7.78
CA ASN A 111 -14.72 -10.60 -8.97
C ASN A 111 -13.82 -9.48 -9.51
N SER A 112 -12.99 -9.80 -10.51
CA SER A 112 -12.06 -8.85 -11.12
C SER A 112 -12.74 -7.67 -11.84
N HIS A 113 -13.97 -7.83 -12.35
CA HIS A 113 -14.71 -6.73 -12.96
C HIS A 113 -15.18 -5.72 -11.91
N GLU A 114 -15.65 -6.21 -10.75
CA GLU A 114 -15.96 -5.33 -9.61
C GLU A 114 -14.70 -4.60 -9.11
N LEU A 115 -13.57 -5.30 -9.00
CA LEU A 115 -12.29 -4.68 -8.63
C LEU A 115 -11.96 -3.51 -9.57
N ILE A 116 -12.05 -3.70 -10.89
CA ILE A 116 -11.83 -2.62 -11.85
C ILE A 116 -12.83 -1.48 -11.69
N ALA A 117 -14.12 -1.78 -11.51
CA ALA A 117 -15.14 -0.75 -11.32
C ALA A 117 -14.86 0.11 -10.06
N LEU A 118 -14.48 -0.52 -8.95
CA LEU A 118 -14.09 0.16 -7.71
C LEU A 118 -12.87 1.05 -7.90
N LEU A 119 -11.87 0.60 -8.67
CA LEU A 119 -10.65 1.37 -8.93
C LEU A 119 -10.84 2.51 -9.93
N LYS A 120 -11.69 2.32 -10.95
CA LYS A 120 -12.12 3.40 -11.85
C LYS A 120 -12.85 4.50 -11.05
N GLU A 121 -13.61 4.14 -10.01
CA GLU A 121 -14.25 5.12 -9.13
C GLU A 121 -13.23 5.91 -8.29
N VAL A 122 -12.15 5.28 -7.83
CA VAL A 122 -11.04 5.96 -7.14
C VAL A 122 -10.39 6.99 -8.06
N GLU A 123 -10.11 6.62 -9.31
CA GLU A 123 -9.55 7.53 -10.31
C GLU A 123 -10.51 8.67 -10.64
N ARG A 124 -11.81 8.37 -10.85
CA ARG A 124 -12.84 9.36 -11.15
C ARG A 124 -13.03 10.40 -10.05
N LYS A 125 -12.94 10.00 -8.77
CA LYS A 125 -13.01 10.90 -7.61
C LYS A 125 -11.70 11.63 -7.33
N ASP A 126 -10.64 11.30 -8.06
CA ASP A 126 -9.29 11.75 -7.78
C ASP A 126 -8.83 11.46 -6.33
N SER A 127 -9.34 10.36 -5.75
CA SER A 127 -9.03 9.91 -4.39
C SER A 127 -7.88 8.90 -4.39
N ASP A 128 -7.35 8.56 -3.23
CA ASP A 128 -6.17 7.70 -3.12
C ASP A 128 -6.55 6.28 -2.67
N ALA A 129 -5.80 5.30 -3.16
CA ALA A 129 -5.93 3.92 -2.70
C ALA A 129 -4.58 3.19 -2.70
N LEU A 130 -4.42 2.28 -1.75
CA LEU A 130 -3.40 1.24 -1.78
C LEU A 130 -4.07 -0.12 -2.01
N LEU A 131 -3.34 -1.04 -2.61
CA LEU A 131 -3.80 -2.42 -2.80
C LEU A 131 -2.92 -3.34 -1.98
N CYS A 132 -3.55 -4.14 -1.12
CA CYS A 132 -2.88 -5.15 -0.31
C CYS A 132 -3.18 -6.55 -0.84
N PHE A 133 -2.14 -7.26 -1.22
CA PHE A 133 -2.23 -8.53 -1.95
C PHE A 133 -1.02 -9.43 -1.64
N ASN A 134 -1.11 -10.70 -2.02
CA ASN A 134 0.00 -11.63 -1.97
C ASN A 134 0.91 -11.42 -3.20
N HIS A 135 2.15 -11.00 -2.98
CA HIS A 135 3.09 -10.66 -4.05
C HIS A 135 3.56 -11.88 -4.85
N GLY A 136 3.73 -13.04 -4.21
CA GLY A 136 4.10 -14.27 -4.91
C GLY A 136 3.11 -14.62 -6.03
N VAL A 137 1.80 -14.42 -5.81
CA VAL A 137 0.78 -14.65 -6.85
C VAL A 137 1.02 -13.78 -8.09
N ILE A 138 1.47 -12.53 -7.89
CA ILE A 138 1.82 -11.63 -9.00
C ILE A 138 3.08 -12.10 -9.73
N GLU A 139 4.03 -12.73 -9.03
CA GLU A 139 5.25 -13.31 -9.61
C GLU A 139 5.02 -14.70 -10.24
N GLY A 140 3.81 -15.24 -10.10
CA GLY A 140 3.38 -16.50 -10.72
C GLY A 140 3.41 -17.73 -9.79
N GLU A 141 3.84 -17.58 -8.53
CA GLU A 141 3.87 -18.66 -7.54
C GLU A 141 3.39 -18.18 -6.17
N PHE A 142 2.33 -18.80 -5.64
CA PHE A 142 1.84 -18.44 -4.30
C PHE A 142 2.88 -18.74 -3.22
N GLU A 143 3.33 -17.68 -2.54
CA GLU A 143 4.23 -17.78 -1.40
C GLU A 143 3.50 -17.35 -0.11
N PRO A 144 3.41 -18.23 0.90
CA PRO A 144 2.92 -17.84 2.22
C PRO A 144 3.73 -16.68 2.80
N HIS A 145 3.08 -15.79 3.56
CA HIS A 145 3.71 -14.63 4.21
C HIS A 145 4.38 -13.61 3.26
N SER A 146 4.01 -13.64 1.97
CA SER A 146 4.49 -12.70 0.93
C SER A 146 3.52 -11.52 0.76
N GLY A 147 3.07 -10.93 1.86
CA GLY A 147 2.18 -9.77 1.83
C GLY A 147 2.89 -8.53 1.28
N HIS A 148 2.21 -7.79 0.40
CA HIS A 148 2.74 -6.56 -0.16
C HIS A 148 1.66 -5.51 -0.36
N VAL A 149 2.09 -4.25 -0.38
CA VAL A 149 1.23 -3.09 -0.57
C VAL A 149 1.87 -2.16 -1.57
N ALA A 150 1.10 -1.78 -2.58
CA ALA A 150 1.49 -0.81 -3.60
C ALA A 150 0.38 0.23 -3.78
N VAL A 151 0.75 1.42 -4.28
CA VAL A 151 -0.21 2.49 -4.57
C VAL A 151 -0.95 2.15 -5.86
N PHE A 152 -2.28 2.29 -5.84
CA PHE A 152 -3.06 2.26 -7.08
C PHE A 152 -2.87 3.58 -7.84
N ASP A 153 -2.33 3.49 -9.05
CA ASP A 153 -2.19 4.65 -9.94
C ASP A 153 -3.47 4.85 -10.74
N ARG A 154 -3.74 3.95 -11.70
CA ARG A 154 -4.87 4.04 -12.63
C ARG A 154 -5.20 2.72 -13.31
N VAL A 155 -6.32 2.70 -14.03
CA VAL A 155 -6.68 1.60 -14.93
C VAL A 155 -6.33 1.96 -16.38
N ILE A 156 -5.62 1.07 -17.08
CA ILE A 156 -5.19 1.22 -18.48
C ILE A 156 -5.55 -0.06 -19.22
N ASP A 157 -6.42 0.01 -20.23
CA ASP A 157 -6.83 -1.15 -21.05
C ASP A 157 -7.21 -2.39 -20.19
N GLU A 158 -8.03 -2.16 -19.16
CA GLU A 158 -8.47 -3.17 -18.17
C GLU A 158 -7.36 -3.79 -17.28
N LYS A 159 -6.12 -3.28 -17.38
CA LYS A 159 -5.03 -3.55 -16.45
C LYS A 159 -4.93 -2.48 -15.38
N ILE A 160 -4.37 -2.87 -14.24
CA ILE A 160 -4.22 -2.01 -13.08
C ILE A 160 -2.75 -1.62 -12.99
N ARG A 161 -2.45 -0.31 -13.14
CA ARG A 161 -1.10 0.21 -12.93
C ARG A 161 -0.89 0.51 -11.45
N LEU A 162 0.17 -0.06 -10.90
CA LEU A 162 0.62 0.13 -9.53
C LEU A 162 1.88 0.99 -9.49
N VAL A 163 2.01 1.83 -8.46
CA VAL A 163 3.29 2.46 -8.09
C VAL A 163 3.89 1.71 -6.91
N ASP A 164 5.03 1.06 -7.13
CA ASP A 164 5.63 0.13 -6.18
C ASP A 164 6.81 0.76 -5.42
N ALA A 165 6.72 0.74 -4.09
CA ALA A 165 7.79 1.23 -3.24
C ALA A 165 9.02 0.31 -3.21
N SER A 166 8.87 -0.97 -3.55
CA SER A 166 9.93 -1.98 -3.50
C SER A 166 11.17 -1.56 -4.31
N PRO A 167 12.39 -1.77 -3.77
CA PRO A 167 13.63 -1.50 -4.51
C PRO A 167 13.89 -2.53 -5.62
N SER A 168 13.26 -3.71 -5.56
CA SER A 168 13.49 -4.82 -6.50
C SER A 168 12.43 -4.93 -7.60
N GLN A 169 11.42 -4.05 -7.61
CA GLN A 169 10.31 -4.10 -8.55
C GLN A 169 10.31 -2.87 -9.46
N PRO A 170 9.76 -2.97 -10.69
CA PRO A 170 9.49 -1.80 -11.52
C PRO A 170 8.63 -0.78 -10.76
N LYS A 171 9.01 0.50 -10.84
CA LYS A 171 8.29 1.57 -10.12
C LYS A 171 6.87 1.78 -10.60
N TRP A 172 6.64 1.58 -11.89
CA TRP A 172 5.30 1.46 -12.46
C TRP A 172 5.19 0.07 -13.06
N ARG A 173 4.18 -0.67 -12.63
CA ARG A 173 3.89 -2.01 -13.17
C ARG A 173 2.41 -2.14 -13.46
N GLU A 174 2.09 -2.69 -14.62
CA GLU A 174 0.72 -3.04 -14.98
C GLU A 174 0.48 -4.51 -14.64
N VAL A 175 -0.65 -4.78 -14.01
CA VAL A 175 -1.05 -6.12 -13.59
C VAL A 175 -2.44 -6.41 -14.14
N ASP A 176 -2.65 -7.60 -14.69
CA ASP A 176 -3.96 -8.06 -15.11
C ASP A 176 -4.92 -8.11 -13.91
N SER A 177 -6.14 -7.62 -14.11
CA SER A 177 -7.12 -7.49 -13.02
C SER A 177 -7.52 -8.83 -12.41
N SER A 178 -7.55 -9.90 -13.20
CA SER A 178 -7.80 -11.26 -12.73
C SER A 178 -6.70 -11.76 -11.79
N VAL A 179 -5.44 -11.52 -12.15
CA VAL A 179 -4.27 -11.91 -11.34
C VAL A 179 -4.22 -11.11 -10.05
N LEU A 180 -4.47 -9.79 -10.13
CA LEU A 180 -4.49 -8.96 -8.92
C LEU A 180 -5.66 -9.29 -8.00
N PHE A 181 -6.83 -9.59 -8.56
CA PHE A 181 -7.98 -10.08 -7.79
C PHE A 181 -7.64 -11.38 -7.07
N GLU A 182 -7.06 -12.37 -7.77
CA GLU A 182 -6.61 -13.61 -7.15
C GLU A 182 -5.59 -13.34 -6.03
N ALA A 183 -4.61 -12.47 -6.27
CA ALA A 183 -3.59 -12.11 -5.29
C ALA A 183 -4.19 -11.45 -4.03
N ILE A 184 -5.23 -10.63 -4.19
CA ILE A 184 -6.00 -10.06 -3.07
C ILE A 184 -6.73 -11.18 -2.30
N GLN A 185 -7.44 -12.07 -2.99
CA GLN A 185 -8.17 -13.18 -2.38
C GLN A 185 -7.24 -14.13 -1.61
N LYS A 186 -6.08 -14.46 -2.20
CA LYS A 186 -5.06 -15.32 -1.59
C LYS A 186 -4.35 -14.67 -0.40
N HIS A 187 -4.32 -13.34 -0.32
CA HIS A 187 -3.80 -12.68 0.87
C HIS A 187 -4.73 -12.83 2.08
N GLY A 188 -6.05 -12.90 1.83
CA GLY A 188 -7.05 -13.16 2.86
C GLY A 188 -7.45 -11.92 3.66
N ASN A 189 -8.61 -12.00 4.32
CA ASN A 189 -9.18 -10.90 5.12
C ASN A 189 -8.41 -10.71 6.43
N GLU A 190 -7.95 -11.80 7.01
CA GLU A 190 -7.19 -11.87 8.26
C GLU A 190 -5.87 -11.09 8.17
N ASN A 191 -5.34 -10.93 6.96
CA ASN A 191 -4.13 -10.16 6.67
C ASN A 191 -4.44 -8.78 6.05
N SER A 192 -5.72 -8.36 6.05
CA SER A 192 -6.19 -7.10 5.46
C SER A 192 -6.01 -7.02 3.93
N GLY A 193 -6.06 -8.14 3.22
CA GLY A 193 -6.11 -8.16 1.76
C GLY A 193 -7.34 -7.39 1.24
N GLY A 194 -7.13 -6.54 0.23
CA GLY A 194 -8.20 -5.71 -0.32
C GLY A 194 -7.74 -4.35 -0.83
N ILE A 195 -8.70 -3.43 -0.91
CA ILE A 195 -8.50 -2.04 -1.32
C ILE A 195 -8.52 -1.15 -0.07
N TRP A 196 -7.44 -0.41 0.13
CA TRP A 196 -7.25 0.50 1.24
C TRP A 196 -7.46 1.93 0.74
N TYR A 197 -8.57 2.54 1.10
CA TYR A 197 -8.93 3.89 0.65
C TYR A 197 -8.38 4.94 1.59
N PHE A 198 -7.89 6.04 1.00
CA PHE A 198 -7.42 7.22 1.70
C PHE A 198 -8.18 8.43 1.16
N GLU A 199 -8.80 9.17 2.08
CA GLU A 199 -9.60 10.35 1.75
C GLU A 199 -9.03 11.55 2.53
N LYS A 200 -8.78 12.66 1.84
CA LYS A 200 -8.33 13.90 2.49
C LYS A 200 -9.49 14.49 3.30
N ILE A 201 -9.26 14.74 4.58
CA ILE A 201 -10.23 15.41 5.43
C ILE A 201 -10.08 16.91 5.17
N ASN A 202 -11.11 17.54 4.60
CA ASN A 202 -11.17 18.98 4.52
C ASN A 202 -11.54 19.53 5.89
N ASN A 203 -10.59 20.18 6.56
CA ASN A 203 -10.89 20.99 7.73
C ASN A 203 -11.63 22.24 7.22
N ASN A 204 -12.95 22.28 7.42
CA ASN A 204 -13.73 23.52 7.30
C ASN A 204 -13.34 24.49 8.42
#